data_AF-A0A399WTY6-F1
#
_entry.id   AF-A0A399WTY6-F1
#
_cell.length_a   1.000
_cell.length_b   1.000
_cell.length_c   1.000
_cell.angle_alpha   90.00
_cell.angle_beta   90.00
_cell.angle_gamma   90.00
#
_symmetry.space_group_name_H-M   'P 1'
#
loop_
_entity.id
_entity.type
_entity.pdbx_description
1 polymer ?
#
loop_
_entity_poly.entity_id
_entity_poly.type
_entity_poly.pdbx_seq_one_letter_code
_entity_poly.pdbx_strand_id
1 'polypeptide(L)'
;MWHAVYGKLGDKGYDVVFHFVMDGAEKITRSDAKIDQAFLDGHARALATCRSKLMAIIPAGSPRFNQYIRQNADKTYSVWLLPAFQTNGVAVYGGEGIYTVDAAGTKLLKDESYFQPDLHGFLAQPPREIWLNYRELKKPSLGAIFFVWYYKAYFTKIFIDNEKSISTVIKDGPEYTWVHVEKKGETKAH
;
A
#
# COMPACT_ATOMS: atom_id res chain seq x y z
N MET A 1 -5.91 -11.52 13.35
CA MET A 1 -6.34 -12.38 12.23
C MET A 1 -6.59 -11.48 11.04
N TRP A 2 -6.01 -11.82 9.88
CA TRP A 2 -6.22 -11.08 8.63
C TRP A 2 -7.13 -11.89 7.71
N HIS A 3 -7.99 -11.19 6.98
CA HIS A 3 -8.87 -11.78 5.98
C HIS A 3 -8.49 -11.24 4.60
N ALA A 4 -8.28 -12.15 3.65
CA ALA A 4 -8.23 -11.81 2.22
C ALA A 4 -9.53 -12.30 1.59
N VAL A 5 -10.43 -11.36 1.33
CA VAL A 5 -11.76 -11.64 0.78
C VAL A 5 -11.84 -11.08 -0.63
N TYR A 6 -12.20 -11.94 -1.58
CA TYR A 6 -12.37 -11.60 -2.98
C TYR A 6 -13.84 -11.70 -3.33
N GLY A 7 -14.38 -10.66 -3.95
CA GLY A 7 -15.80 -10.55 -4.21
C GLY A 7 -16.18 -9.20 -4.78
N LYS A 8 -17.48 -8.90 -4.79
CA LYS A 8 -18.02 -7.63 -5.28
C LYS A 8 -19.11 -7.12 -4.34
N LEU A 9 -19.18 -5.80 -4.16
CA LEU A 9 -20.32 -5.17 -3.51
C LEU A 9 -21.46 -5.06 -4.54
N GLY A 10 -22.59 -5.70 -4.28
CA GLY A 10 -23.81 -5.56 -5.07
C GLY A 10 -24.96 -4.97 -4.25
N ASP A 11 -26.15 -4.87 -4.86
CA ASP A 11 -27.32 -4.24 -4.25
C ASP A 11 -27.79 -4.93 -2.96
N LYS A 12 -27.49 -6.23 -2.81
CA LYS A 12 -27.86 -7.05 -1.64
C LYS A 12 -26.72 -7.20 -0.62
N GLY A 13 -25.63 -6.44 -0.77
CA GLY A 13 -24.42 -6.56 0.04
C GLY A 13 -23.26 -7.19 -0.72
N TYR A 14 -22.18 -7.47 0.00
CA TYR A 14 -20.95 -8.04 -0.53
C TYR A 14 -21.09 -9.53 -0.84
N ASP A 15 -20.87 -9.89 -2.10
CA ASP A 15 -20.91 -11.24 -2.65
C ASP A 15 -19.49 -11.83 -2.68
N VAL A 16 -19.23 -12.83 -1.83
CA VAL A 16 -17.91 -13.45 -1.63
C VAL A 16 -17.68 -14.57 -2.65
N VAL A 17 -16.57 -14.49 -3.37
CA VAL A 17 -16.10 -15.52 -4.31
C VAL A 17 -15.02 -16.39 -3.69
N PHE A 18 -14.03 -15.77 -3.02
CA PHE A 18 -12.97 -16.49 -2.30
C PHE A 18 -12.71 -15.84 -0.95
N HIS A 19 -12.39 -16.65 0.05
CA HIS A 19 -12.03 -16.20 1.39
C HIS A 19 -10.82 -16.98 1.87
N PHE A 20 -9.80 -16.24 2.31
CA PHE A 20 -8.64 -16.77 2.97
C PHE A 20 -8.45 -16.09 4.32
N VAL A 21 -7.97 -16.86 5.29
CA VAL A 21 -7.62 -16.39 6.62
C VAL A 21 -6.14 -16.60 6.85
N MET A 22 -5.49 -15.61 7.43
CA MET A 22 -4.14 -15.75 7.97
C MET A 22 -4.23 -15.81 9.50
N ASP A 23 -3.78 -16.94 10.06
CA ASP A 23 -3.76 -17.17 11.50
C ASP A 23 -2.57 -16.47 12.18
N GLY A 24 -2.44 -16.65 13.50
CA GLY A 24 -1.35 -16.06 14.29
C GLY A 24 0.03 -16.65 14.02
N ALA A 25 0.12 -17.77 13.29
CA ALA A 25 1.36 -18.39 12.83
C ALA A 25 1.66 -18.05 11.37
N GLU A 26 1.00 -17.03 10.81
CA GLU A 26 1.14 -16.57 9.42
C GLU A 26 0.73 -17.61 8.37
N LYS A 27 0.05 -18.68 8.77
CA LYS A 27 -0.44 -19.69 7.84
C LYS A 27 -1.69 -19.17 7.14
N ILE A 28 -1.66 -19.18 5.81
CA ILE A 28 -2.79 -18.82 4.97
C ILE A 28 -3.58 -20.08 4.62
N THR A 29 -4.86 -20.10 4.94
CA THR A 29 -5.78 -21.19 4.56
C THR A 29 -7.00 -20.63 3.86
N ARG A 30 -7.51 -21.37 2.86
CA ARG A 30 -8.83 -21.09 2.30
C ARG A 30 -9.87 -21.44 3.37
N SER A 31 -10.85 -20.55 3.55
CA SER A 31 -11.90 -20.72 4.53
C SER A 31 -13.26 -20.67 3.85
N ASP A 32 -14.10 -21.66 4.13
CA ASP A 32 -15.50 -21.68 3.73
C ASP A 32 -16.42 -21.13 4.85
N ALA A 33 -15.83 -20.67 5.96
CA ALA A 33 -16.59 -20.07 7.05
C ALA A 33 -17.26 -18.79 6.56
N LYS A 34 -18.55 -18.65 6.86
CA LYS A 34 -19.29 -17.41 6.64
C LYS A 34 -18.67 -16.30 7.49
N ILE A 35 -18.34 -15.20 6.83
CA ILE A 35 -17.94 -13.97 7.48
C ILE A 35 -19.22 -13.20 7.83
N ASP A 36 -19.17 -12.44 8.92
CA ASP A 36 -20.21 -11.45 9.23
C ASP A 36 -20.44 -10.52 8.03
N GLN A 37 -21.68 -10.49 7.54
CA GLN A 37 -22.04 -9.67 6.38
C GLN A 37 -21.92 -8.17 6.67
N ALA A 38 -22.27 -7.73 7.88
CA ALA A 38 -22.16 -6.32 8.26
C ALA A 38 -20.68 -5.89 8.29
N PHE A 39 -19.79 -6.79 8.70
CA PHE A 39 -18.34 -6.58 8.60
C PHE A 39 -17.92 -6.40 7.14
N LEU A 40 -18.33 -7.30 6.23
CA LEU A 40 -17.96 -7.23 4.81
C LEU A 40 -18.51 -5.97 4.14
N ASP A 41 -19.79 -5.68 4.33
CA ASP A 41 -20.45 -4.54 3.71
C ASP A 41 -19.83 -3.22 4.18
N GLY A 42 -19.47 -3.12 5.47
CA GLY A 42 -18.78 -1.95 6.02
C GLY A 42 -17.41 -1.72 5.40
N HIS A 43 -16.59 -2.77 5.31
CA HIS A 43 -15.26 -2.69 4.67
C HIS A 43 -15.37 -2.37 3.18
N ALA A 44 -16.32 -3.00 2.49
CA ALA A 44 -16.54 -2.79 1.07
C ALA A 44 -17.01 -1.36 0.76
N ARG A 45 -17.93 -0.80 1.55
CA ARG A 45 -18.35 0.61 1.42
C ARG A 45 -17.19 1.57 1.66
N ALA A 46 -16.42 1.37 2.72
CA ALA A 46 -15.25 2.21 3.02
C ALA A 46 -14.25 2.19 1.87
N LEU A 47 -13.93 1.01 1.33
CA LEU A 47 -13.07 0.87 0.16
C LEU A 47 -13.65 1.54 -1.08
N ALA A 48 -14.94 1.37 -1.36
CA ALA A 48 -15.60 1.99 -2.51
C ALA A 48 -15.53 3.52 -2.42
N THR A 49 -15.83 4.10 -1.25
CA THR A 49 -15.70 5.53 -0.97
C THR A 49 -14.28 6.04 -1.26
N CYS A 50 -13.26 5.36 -0.72
CA CYS A 50 -11.85 5.71 -0.93
C CYS A 50 -11.40 5.54 -2.38
N ARG A 51 -11.86 4.50 -3.07
CA ARG A 51 -11.55 4.28 -4.49
C ARG A 51 -12.16 5.36 -5.36
N SER A 52 -13.41 5.76 -5.12
CA SER A 52 -14.03 6.88 -5.85
C SER A 52 -13.24 8.17 -5.65
N LYS A 53 -12.77 8.44 -4.43
CA LYS A 53 -11.91 9.59 -4.15
C LYS A 53 -10.58 9.51 -4.90
N LEU A 54 -9.93 8.36 -4.89
CA LEU A 54 -8.67 8.12 -5.61
C LEU A 54 -8.84 8.33 -7.12
N MET A 55 -9.87 7.73 -7.73
CA MET A 55 -10.14 7.83 -9.17
C MET A 55 -10.45 9.26 -9.63
N ALA A 56 -10.90 10.14 -8.73
CA ALA A 56 -11.09 11.56 -9.04
C ALA A 56 -9.78 12.35 -9.08
N ILE A 57 -8.69 11.81 -8.53
CA ILE A 57 -7.39 12.47 -8.44
C ILE A 57 -6.42 11.92 -9.51
N ILE A 58 -6.47 10.62 -9.77
CA ILE A 58 -5.53 9.97 -10.68
C ILE A 58 -6.12 9.85 -12.10
N PRO A 59 -5.28 9.94 -13.16
CA PRO A 59 -5.75 9.83 -14.54
C PRO A 59 -6.49 8.52 -14.84
N ALA A 60 -7.39 8.53 -15.83
CA ALA A 60 -7.99 7.32 -16.36
C ALA A 60 -6.90 6.35 -16.86
N GLY A 61 -7.05 5.05 -16.57
CA GLY A 61 -6.03 4.05 -16.90
C GLY A 61 -4.83 4.02 -15.95
N SER A 62 -4.89 4.76 -14.83
CA SER A 62 -3.85 4.70 -13.81
C SER A 62 -3.62 3.28 -13.27
N PRO A 63 -2.40 2.99 -12.78
CA PRO A 63 -2.03 1.71 -12.18
C PRO A 63 -2.95 1.27 -11.03
N ARG A 64 -3.01 -0.05 -10.83
CA ARG A 64 -3.72 -0.65 -9.69
C ARG A 64 -2.93 -0.44 -8.40
N PHE A 65 -3.66 -0.48 -7.28
CA PHE A 65 -3.14 -0.36 -5.92
C PHE A 65 -3.49 -1.60 -5.09
N ASN A 66 -2.57 -1.99 -4.21
CA ASN A 66 -2.83 -2.96 -3.14
C ASN A 66 -3.79 -2.32 -2.15
N GLN A 67 -4.76 -3.09 -1.66
CA GLN A 67 -5.86 -2.59 -0.85
C GLN A 67 -5.81 -3.23 0.53
N TYR A 68 -5.69 -2.39 1.56
CA TYR A 68 -5.76 -2.81 2.95
C TYR A 68 -6.82 -1.97 3.67
N ILE A 69 -7.62 -2.62 4.49
CA ILE A 69 -8.70 -1.97 5.22
C ILE A 69 -8.70 -2.52 6.63
N ARG A 70 -8.87 -1.63 7.61
CA ARG A 70 -9.01 -1.99 9.01
C ARG A 70 -10.14 -1.18 9.63
N GLN A 71 -11.07 -1.84 10.31
CA GLN A 71 -11.96 -1.16 11.24
C GLN A 71 -11.21 -0.84 12.54
N ASN A 72 -11.25 0.43 12.96
CA ASN A 72 -10.64 0.93 14.18
C ASN A 72 -11.55 0.69 15.40
N ALA A 73 -11.03 0.91 16.61
CA ALA A 73 -11.77 0.70 17.85
C ALA A 73 -13.04 1.57 17.95
N ASP A 74 -12.98 2.79 17.41
CA ASP A 74 -14.08 3.76 17.32
C ASP A 74 -15.04 3.48 16.15
N LYS A 75 -14.92 2.32 15.50
CA LYS A 75 -15.69 1.87 14.34
C LYS A 75 -15.45 2.61 13.03
N THR A 76 -14.58 3.63 13.01
CA THR A 76 -14.10 4.22 11.74
C THR A 76 -13.28 3.20 10.95
N TYR A 77 -13.08 3.44 9.65
CA TYR A 77 -12.23 2.60 8.82
C TYR A 77 -10.97 3.35 8.40
N SER A 78 -9.82 2.72 8.57
CA SER A 78 -8.59 3.12 7.89
C SER A 78 -8.44 2.31 6.61
N VAL A 79 -8.22 3.01 5.50
CA VAL A 79 -8.04 2.41 4.17
C VAL A 79 -6.71 2.85 3.60
N TRP A 80 -5.91 1.88 3.16
CA TRP A 80 -4.62 2.10 2.49
C TRP A 80 -4.68 1.54 1.08
N LEU A 81 -4.40 2.39 0.10
CA LEU A 81 -4.25 2.08 -1.31
C LEU A 81 -2.78 2.27 -1.66
N LEU A 82 -2.00 1.18 -1.59
CA LEU A 82 -0.54 1.21 -1.64
C LEU A 82 0.00 0.74 -3.00
N PRO A 83 1.26 1.06 -3.34
CA PRO A 83 1.96 0.57 -4.52
C PRO A 83 1.71 -0.91 -4.86
N ALA A 84 1.39 -1.23 -6.12
CA ALA A 84 1.07 -2.60 -6.56
C ALA A 84 1.88 -3.09 -7.76
N PHE A 85 1.98 -4.41 -7.88
CA PHE A 85 2.30 -5.06 -9.15
C PHE A 85 1.18 -4.91 -10.17
N GLN A 86 1.56 -4.52 -11.37
CA GLN A 86 0.68 -4.52 -12.53
C GLN A 86 0.70 -5.90 -13.21
N THR A 87 -0.28 -6.17 -14.06
CA THR A 87 -0.42 -7.49 -14.72
C THR A 87 0.76 -7.84 -15.63
N ASN A 88 1.51 -6.83 -16.08
CA ASN A 88 2.71 -6.98 -16.90
C ASN A 88 4.02 -7.12 -16.09
N GLY A 89 3.94 -7.31 -14.76
CA GLY A 89 5.12 -7.49 -13.91
C GLY A 89 5.86 -6.19 -13.55
N VAL A 90 5.30 -5.03 -13.87
CA VAL A 90 5.83 -3.73 -13.42
C VAL A 90 5.38 -3.47 -11.98
N ALA A 91 6.32 -3.22 -11.07
CA ALA A 91 6.06 -2.67 -9.75
C ALA A 91 6.00 -1.15 -9.85
N VAL A 92 4.87 -0.54 -9.49
CA VAL A 92 4.64 0.91 -9.62
C VAL A 92 4.76 1.59 -8.26
N TYR A 93 5.38 2.77 -8.20
CA TYR A 93 5.47 3.65 -7.03
C TYR A 93 5.10 5.10 -7.38
N GLY A 94 5.15 5.99 -6.38
CA GLY A 94 4.88 7.42 -6.55
C GLY A 94 3.48 7.85 -6.14
N GLY A 95 2.59 6.92 -5.79
CA GLY A 95 1.24 7.23 -5.33
C GLY A 95 0.80 6.32 -4.19
N GLU A 96 0.05 6.89 -3.26
CA GLU A 96 -0.62 6.18 -2.17
C GLU A 96 -1.88 6.91 -1.72
N GLY A 97 -2.94 6.14 -1.49
CA GLY A 97 -4.15 6.63 -0.83
C GLY A 97 -4.15 6.23 0.64
N ILE A 98 -4.24 7.20 1.55
CA ILE A 98 -4.33 6.94 2.99
C ILE A 98 -5.52 7.70 3.54
N TYR A 99 -6.55 6.96 3.94
CA TYR A 99 -7.84 7.55 4.27
C TYR A 99 -8.37 7.05 5.60
N THR A 100 -9.09 7.92 6.30
CA THR A 100 -9.99 7.55 7.38
C THR A 100 -11.42 7.84 6.97
N VAL A 101 -12.31 6.86 7.11
CA VAL A 101 -13.73 6.93 6.73
C VAL A 101 -14.59 6.70 7.97
N ASP A 102 -15.75 7.33 8.01
CA ASP A 102 -16.72 7.18 9.10
C ASP A 102 -17.19 5.74 9.33
N ALA A 103 -17.89 5.51 10.44
CA ALA A 103 -18.36 4.17 10.80
C ALA A 103 -19.37 3.56 9.82
N ALA A 104 -20.04 4.38 9.00
CA ALA A 104 -20.89 3.90 7.92
C ALA A 104 -20.09 3.45 6.67
N GLY A 105 -18.83 3.86 6.55
CA GLY A 105 -17.99 3.63 5.37
C GLY A 105 -18.35 4.55 4.19
N THR A 106 -19.06 5.65 4.44
CA THR A 106 -19.67 6.48 3.39
C THR A 106 -19.07 7.88 3.29
N LYS A 107 -18.42 8.37 4.36
CA LYS A 107 -17.88 9.72 4.40
C LYS A 107 -16.40 9.72 4.76
N LEU A 108 -15.61 10.41 3.94
CA LEU A 108 -14.21 10.66 4.23
C LEU A 108 -14.08 11.63 5.40
N LEU A 109 -13.34 11.22 6.44
CA LEU A 109 -13.02 12.02 7.62
C LEU A 109 -11.62 12.62 7.53
N LYS A 110 -10.67 11.89 6.95
CA LYS A 110 -9.27 12.32 6.82
C LYS A 110 -8.65 11.79 5.53
N ASP A 111 -7.82 12.61 4.91
CA ASP A 111 -7.02 12.30 3.72
C ASP A 111 -5.56 12.63 4.01
N GLU A 112 -4.71 11.62 4.02
CA GLU A 112 -3.25 11.72 4.21
C GLU A 112 -2.51 11.15 2.99
N SER A 113 -3.20 11.10 1.86
CA SER A 113 -2.67 10.54 0.61
C SER A 113 -1.52 11.38 0.07
N TYR A 114 -0.69 10.73 -0.72
CA TYR A 114 0.44 11.38 -1.39
C TYR A 114 0.54 10.88 -2.83
N PHE A 115 0.73 11.80 -3.77
CA PHE A 115 0.90 11.51 -5.19
C PHE A 115 1.97 12.41 -5.79
N GLN A 116 2.94 11.80 -6.46
CA GLN A 116 3.81 12.47 -7.42
C GLN A 116 3.00 12.89 -8.65
N PRO A 117 3.46 13.91 -9.40
CA PRO A 117 2.83 14.27 -10.68
C PRO A 117 2.73 13.08 -11.64
N ASP A 118 3.78 12.24 -11.65
CA ASP A 118 3.85 11.03 -12.45
C ASP A 118 4.03 9.80 -11.55
N LEU A 119 3.34 8.72 -11.91
CA LEU A 119 3.57 7.41 -11.32
C LEU A 119 4.66 6.69 -12.10
N HIS A 120 5.63 6.16 -11.39
CA HIS A 120 6.81 5.52 -11.96
C HIS A 120 6.78 4.01 -11.71
N GLY A 121 7.52 3.24 -12.50
CA GLY A 121 7.57 1.80 -12.30
C GLY A 121 8.81 1.12 -12.82
N PHE A 122 9.07 -0.06 -12.25
CA PHE A 122 10.18 -0.92 -12.64
C PHE A 122 9.66 -2.31 -12.99
N LEU A 123 10.09 -2.85 -14.13
CA LEU A 123 9.99 -4.30 -14.37
C LEU A 123 10.78 -5.04 -13.30
N ALA A 124 10.15 -5.99 -12.61
CA ALA A 124 10.78 -6.82 -11.59
C ALA A 124 11.79 -7.84 -12.15
N GLN A 125 11.78 -8.08 -13.46
CA GLN A 125 12.70 -8.99 -14.12
C GLN A 125 13.42 -8.28 -15.28
N PRO A 126 14.74 -8.47 -15.43
CA PRO A 126 15.64 -9.15 -14.48
C PRO A 126 15.82 -8.35 -13.16
N PRO A 127 16.14 -9.00 -12.03
CA PRO A 127 16.37 -8.33 -10.76
C PRO A 127 17.57 -7.39 -10.87
N ARG A 128 17.40 -6.16 -10.40
CA ARG A 128 18.45 -5.12 -10.43
C ARG A 128 18.30 -4.17 -9.26
N GLU A 129 19.29 -3.32 -9.09
CA GLU A 129 19.21 -2.20 -8.15
C GLU A 129 18.28 -1.13 -8.72
N ILE A 130 17.40 -0.61 -7.89
CA ILE A 130 16.47 0.46 -8.25
C ILE A 130 16.44 1.55 -7.18
N TRP A 131 16.14 2.77 -7.63
CA TRP A 131 16.10 3.97 -6.81
C TRP A 131 14.74 4.63 -6.96
N LEU A 132 13.98 4.68 -5.87
CA LEU A 132 12.73 5.41 -5.80
C LEU A 132 13.05 6.88 -5.53
N ASN A 133 12.85 7.74 -6.53
CA ASN A 133 13.07 9.17 -6.38
C ASN A 133 11.94 9.82 -5.58
N TYR A 134 12.26 10.31 -4.39
CA TYR A 134 11.38 11.04 -3.49
C TYR A 134 12.10 12.27 -2.91
N ARG A 135 13.00 12.88 -3.69
CA ARG A 135 13.87 13.98 -3.24
C ARG A 135 13.12 15.24 -2.86
N GLU A 136 11.85 15.36 -3.26
CA GLU A 136 10.91 16.38 -2.83
C GLU A 136 10.35 16.17 -1.42
N LEU A 137 10.54 14.98 -0.84
CA LEU A 137 10.14 14.65 0.52
C LEU A 137 11.35 14.58 1.45
N LYS A 138 11.21 15.16 2.65
CA LYS A 138 12.23 15.08 3.72
C LYS A 138 12.44 13.67 4.26
N LYS A 139 11.39 12.85 4.25
CA LYS A 139 11.36 11.49 4.81
C LYS A 139 10.56 10.56 3.91
N PRO A 140 10.81 9.24 3.97
CA PRO A 140 10.04 8.26 3.21
C PRO A 140 8.53 8.39 3.45
N SER A 141 7.77 8.25 2.38
CA SER A 141 6.31 8.08 2.44
C SER A 141 5.98 6.64 2.87
N LEU A 142 4.75 6.38 3.34
CA LEU A 142 4.35 5.02 3.75
C LEU A 142 4.40 4.05 2.56
N GLY A 143 3.99 4.50 1.39
CA GLY A 143 3.99 3.77 0.14
C GLY A 143 5.40 3.44 -0.32
N ALA A 144 6.35 4.37 -0.13
CA ALA A 144 7.77 4.11 -0.41
C ALA A 144 8.33 3.01 0.52
N ILE A 145 8.04 3.09 1.82
CA ILE A 145 8.42 2.05 2.81
C ILE A 145 7.78 0.70 2.44
N PHE A 146 6.48 0.69 2.13
CA PHE A 146 5.76 -0.49 1.69
C PHE A 146 6.40 -1.09 0.43
N PHE A 147 6.73 -0.27 -0.56
CA PHE A 147 7.34 -0.71 -1.80
C PHE A 147 8.66 -1.45 -1.52
N VAL A 148 9.55 -0.84 -0.73
CA VAL A 148 10.81 -1.48 -0.34
C VAL A 148 10.53 -2.80 0.38
N TRP A 149 9.68 -2.79 1.40
CA TRP A 149 9.49 -3.97 2.25
C TRP A 149 8.80 -5.12 1.52
N TYR A 150 7.78 -4.82 0.71
CA TYR A 150 6.98 -5.80 0.01
C TYR A 150 7.72 -6.35 -1.22
N TYR A 151 8.45 -5.52 -1.96
CA TYR A 151 9.11 -5.92 -3.21
C TYR A 151 10.59 -6.32 -3.07
N LYS A 152 11.17 -6.28 -1.86
CA LYS A 152 12.60 -6.60 -1.61
C LYS A 152 13.12 -7.91 -2.20
N ALA A 153 12.27 -8.92 -2.37
CA ALA A 153 12.67 -10.22 -2.92
C ALA A 153 12.80 -10.22 -4.46
N TYR A 154 12.30 -9.19 -5.14
CA TYR A 154 12.23 -9.11 -6.61
C TYR A 154 13.37 -8.27 -7.22
N PHE A 155 14.10 -7.52 -6.40
CA PHE A 155 15.16 -6.61 -6.82
C PHE A 155 16.43 -6.95 -6.04
N THR A 156 17.61 -6.65 -6.60
CA THR A 156 18.86 -6.87 -5.84
C THR A 156 18.98 -5.89 -4.68
N LYS A 157 18.50 -4.65 -4.88
CA LYS A 157 18.40 -3.61 -3.85
C LYS A 157 17.35 -2.57 -4.25
N ILE A 158 16.69 -1.98 -3.26
CA ILE A 158 15.71 -0.91 -3.46
C ILE A 158 16.06 0.23 -2.50
N PHE A 159 16.40 1.38 -3.06
CA PHE A 159 16.65 2.59 -2.28
C PHE A 159 15.46 3.54 -2.38
N ILE A 160 15.14 4.21 -1.27
CA ILE A 160 14.30 5.41 -1.24
C ILE A 160 15.26 6.58 -1.14
N ASP A 161 15.25 7.46 -2.13
CA ASP A 161 16.08 8.65 -2.16
C ASP A 161 15.27 9.88 -1.81
N ASN A 162 15.35 10.32 -0.56
CA ASN A 162 14.67 11.50 -0.03
C ASN A 162 15.58 12.73 -0.07
N GLU A 163 15.02 13.92 0.21
CA GLU A 163 15.78 15.18 0.22
C GLU A 163 17.05 15.05 1.07
N LYS A 164 16.88 14.54 2.30
CA LYS A 164 17.91 14.54 3.34
C LYS A 164 18.41 13.16 3.73
N SER A 165 17.80 12.09 3.22
CA SER A 165 18.12 10.74 3.65
C SER A 165 18.02 9.74 2.51
N ILE A 166 18.66 8.60 2.70
CA ILE A 166 18.53 7.42 1.86
C ILE A 166 18.08 6.27 2.77
N SER A 167 17.04 5.54 2.35
CA SER A 167 16.56 4.36 3.07
C SER A 167 16.62 3.11 2.19
N THR A 168 16.89 1.96 2.79
CA THR A 168 16.91 0.66 2.10
C THR A 168 16.63 -0.45 3.11
N VAL A 169 16.41 -1.66 2.61
CA VAL A 169 16.61 -2.87 3.40
C VAL A 169 17.91 -3.55 3.00
N ILE A 170 18.56 -4.21 3.95
CA ILE A 170 19.72 -5.08 3.72
C ILE A 170 19.31 -6.48 4.19
N LYS A 171 19.69 -7.50 3.42
CA LYS A 171 19.49 -8.90 3.80
C LYS A 171 20.65 -9.33 4.71
N ASP A 172 20.32 -9.80 5.91
CA ASP A 172 21.28 -10.36 6.87
C ASP A 172 20.85 -11.80 7.20
N GLY A 173 21.49 -12.76 6.54
CA GLY A 173 21.05 -14.17 6.59
C GLY A 173 19.60 -14.35 6.07
N PRO A 174 18.69 -14.95 6.86
CA PRO A 174 17.28 -15.10 6.49
C PRO A 174 16.46 -13.82 6.72
N GLU A 175 16.99 -12.85 7.47
CA GLU A 175 16.27 -11.66 7.89
C GLU A 175 16.58 -10.45 7.00
N TYR A 176 15.74 -9.42 7.13
CA TYR A 176 15.95 -8.13 6.48
C TYR A 176 15.96 -7.02 7.53
N THR A 177 16.98 -6.19 7.49
CA THR A 177 17.13 -5.04 8.38
C THR A 177 16.85 -3.75 7.62
N TRP A 178 16.02 -2.88 8.21
CA TRP A 178 15.80 -1.54 7.69
C TRP A 178 17.01 -0.65 8.00
N VAL A 179 17.49 0.08 7.00
CA VAL A 179 18.60 1.03 7.12
C VAL A 179 18.14 2.40 6.65
N HIS A 180 18.43 3.41 7.46
CA HIS A 180 18.13 4.81 7.18
C HIS A 180 19.37 5.64 7.45
N VAL A 181 19.85 6.38 6.45
CA VAL A 181 21.07 7.19 6.55
C VAL A 181 20.77 8.61 6.12
N GLU A 182 21.09 9.57 7.00
CA GLU A 182 21.06 10.99 6.67
C GLU A 182 22.21 11.32 5.71
N LYS A 183 21.91 12.06 4.65
CA LYS A 183 22.90 12.63 3.73
C LYS A 183 23.65 13.72 4.50
N LYS A 184 24.98 13.65 4.49
CA LYS A 184 25.80 14.75 5.02
C LYS A 184 25.47 16.01 4.22
N GLY A 185 24.98 17.04 4.90
CA GLY A 185 24.72 18.33 4.26
C GLY A 185 26.00 18.85 3.60
N GLU A 186 25.87 19.51 2.45
CA GLU A 186 26.96 20.29 1.88
C GLU A 186 27.47 21.24 2.96
N THR A 187 28.67 20.97 3.47
CA THR A 187 29.33 21.91 4.36
C THR A 187 29.68 23.08 3.46
N LYS A 188 28.91 24.18 3.53
CA LYS A 188 29.30 25.42 2.87
C LYS A 188 30.66 25.80 3.42
N ALA A 189 31.69 25.66 2.60
CA ALA A 189 33.00 26.22 2.90
C ALA A 189 32.79 27.74 3.07
N HIS A 190 33.03 28.22 4.29
CA HIS A 190 33.11 29.64 4.61
C HIS A 190 34.52 30.13 4.31
#